data_AF-A0A962V0A7-F1
#
_entry.id   AF-A0A962V0A7-F1
#
_cell.length_a   1.000
_cell.length_b   1.000
_cell.length_c   1.000
_cell.angle_alpha   90.00
_cell.angle_beta   90.00
_cell.angle_gamma   90.00
#
_symmetry.space_group_name_H-M   'P 1'
#
loop_
_entity.id
_entity.type
_entity.pdbx_description
1 polymer ?
#
loop_
_entity_poly.entity_id
_entity_poly.type
_entity_poly.pdbx_seq_one_letter_code
_entity_poly.pdbx_strand_id
1 'polypeptide(L)'
;RACLRLNWLGQMDEEAALACMQALGDLNGLAQANSAQYAWADVDLFIRCVETLQRATLPPQLQGQAVAILSVRQVWAEAQTRQALQQALQEAQLSPDYLGGYLLGFLPIGRSLLIQSPDLVDAIGQLILDWDEEVFLATLPGLRLAFTRLKPRETVALAELIGRLLGGQAPDVHSKLVWTVSELAQLRQLRLQTQQALGRWGFGDE
;
A
#
# COMPACT_ATOMS: atom_id res chain seq x y z
N ARG A 1 -13.56 -24.44 -9.29
CA ARG A 1 -14.77 -24.02 -8.52
C ARG A 1 -14.53 -22.76 -7.69
N ALA A 2 -13.38 -22.59 -7.03
CA ALA A 2 -13.05 -21.37 -6.28
C ALA A 2 -13.07 -20.09 -7.14
N CYS A 3 -12.49 -20.11 -8.35
CA CYS A 3 -12.44 -18.93 -9.22
C CYS A 3 -13.81 -18.45 -9.73
N LEU A 4 -14.82 -19.32 -9.77
CA LEU A 4 -16.18 -18.95 -10.18
C LEU A 4 -16.91 -18.11 -9.12
N ARG A 5 -16.45 -18.14 -7.85
CA ARG A 5 -17.04 -17.37 -6.76
C ARG A 5 -16.51 -15.93 -6.65
N LEU A 6 -15.48 -15.59 -7.41
CA LEU A 6 -14.89 -14.24 -7.44
C LEU A 6 -15.83 -13.18 -8.04
N ASN A 7 -16.88 -13.60 -8.76
CA ASN A 7 -17.82 -12.70 -9.44
C ASN A 7 -18.91 -12.11 -8.52
N TRP A 8 -18.89 -12.42 -7.22
CA TRP A 8 -19.94 -12.03 -6.25
C TRP A 8 -19.34 -11.31 -5.03
N LEU A 9 -18.54 -10.26 -5.25
CA LEU A 9 -17.83 -9.53 -4.18
C LEU A 9 -18.35 -8.08 -3.97
N GLY A 10 -19.51 -7.75 -4.52
CA GLY A 10 -20.03 -6.36 -4.55
C GLY A 10 -20.44 -5.77 -3.20
N GLN A 11 -20.58 -6.57 -2.14
CA GLN A 11 -20.82 -6.12 -0.77
C GLN A 11 -20.09 -7.04 0.22
N MET A 12 -18.81 -6.78 0.43
CA MET A 12 -18.04 -7.47 1.46
C MET A 12 -17.83 -6.55 2.66
N ASP A 13 -17.96 -7.10 3.86
CA ASP A 13 -17.37 -6.46 5.04
C ASP A 13 -15.83 -6.54 4.97
N GLU A 14 -15.15 -5.77 5.83
CA GLU A 14 -13.69 -5.67 5.83
C GLU A 14 -13.00 -7.02 6.11
N GLU A 15 -13.62 -7.86 6.93
CA GLU A 15 -13.13 -9.20 7.28
C GLU A 15 -13.20 -10.17 6.08
N ALA A 16 -14.30 -10.15 5.33
CA ALA A 16 -14.44 -10.98 4.14
C ALA A 16 -13.57 -10.49 2.99
N ALA A 17 -13.34 -9.17 2.86
CA ALA A 17 -12.37 -8.62 1.91
C ALA A 17 -10.95 -9.12 2.20
N LEU A 18 -10.56 -9.17 3.48
CA LEU A 18 -9.25 -9.68 3.90
C LEU A 18 -9.11 -11.19 3.63
N ALA A 19 -10.13 -11.98 3.94
CA ALA A 19 -10.15 -13.41 3.65
C ALA A 19 -10.06 -13.69 2.13
N CYS A 20 -10.77 -12.89 1.32
CA CYS A 20 -10.68 -12.97 -0.14
C CYS A 20 -9.29 -12.58 -0.65
N MET A 21 -8.64 -11.58 -0.06
CA MET A 21 -7.26 -11.23 -0.42
C MET A 21 -6.28 -12.37 -0.14
N GLN A 22 -6.41 -13.02 1.02
CA GLN A 22 -5.57 -14.16 1.37
C GLN A 22 -5.79 -15.30 0.38
N ALA A 23 -7.05 -15.66 0.12
CA ALA A 23 -7.39 -16.70 -0.84
C ALA A 23 -6.88 -16.40 -2.26
N LEU A 24 -6.97 -15.15 -2.72
CA LEU A 24 -6.45 -14.74 -4.02
C LEU A 24 -4.91 -14.82 -4.08
N GLY A 25 -4.24 -14.45 -2.98
CA GLY A 25 -2.80 -14.60 -2.83
C GLY A 25 -2.35 -16.06 -2.85
N ASP A 26 -3.04 -16.94 -2.14
CA ASP A 26 -2.76 -18.37 -2.12
C ASP A 26 -2.97 -19.00 -3.50
N LEU A 27 -4.06 -18.64 -4.18
CA LEU A 27 -4.32 -19.08 -5.56
C LEU A 27 -3.24 -18.60 -6.53
N ASN A 28 -2.76 -17.36 -6.40
CA ASN A 28 -1.64 -16.87 -7.19
C ASN A 28 -0.36 -17.66 -6.91
N GLY A 29 -0.07 -17.97 -5.64
CA GLY A 29 1.07 -18.80 -5.24
C GLY A 29 0.98 -20.22 -5.81
N LEU A 30 -0.18 -20.86 -5.73
CA LEU A 30 -0.43 -22.18 -6.31
C LEU A 30 -0.34 -22.18 -7.84
N ALA A 31 -0.80 -21.11 -8.50
CA ALA A 31 -0.67 -20.94 -9.95
C ALA A 31 0.77 -20.62 -10.41
N GLN A 32 1.67 -20.25 -9.49
CA GLN A 32 3.11 -20.09 -9.76
C GLN A 32 3.91 -21.37 -9.44
N ALA A 33 3.45 -22.16 -8.47
CA ALA A 33 4.08 -23.43 -8.13
C ALA A 33 4.06 -24.36 -9.35
N ASN A 34 5.25 -24.87 -9.69
CA ASN A 34 5.58 -25.60 -10.91
C ASN A 34 4.43 -26.51 -11.39
N SER A 35 4.01 -26.35 -12.65
CA SER A 35 2.84 -27.03 -13.24
C SER A 35 2.89 -28.56 -13.15
N ALA A 36 4.08 -29.13 -12.94
CA ALA A 36 4.28 -30.55 -12.70
C ALA A 36 3.66 -31.06 -11.37
N GLN A 37 3.55 -30.21 -10.34
CA GLN A 37 3.04 -30.61 -9.02
C GLN A 37 1.54 -30.32 -8.86
N TYR A 38 1.00 -29.37 -9.62
CA TYR A 38 -0.41 -28.98 -9.59
C TYR A 38 -0.99 -28.91 -11.01
N ALA A 39 -1.12 -30.06 -11.67
CA ALA A 39 -1.67 -30.18 -13.04
C ALA A 39 -3.12 -29.67 -13.18
N TRP A 40 -3.84 -29.48 -12.07
CA TRP A 40 -5.19 -28.94 -12.05
C TRP A 40 -5.25 -27.41 -12.00
N ALA A 41 -4.11 -26.73 -11.77
CA ALA A 41 -4.04 -25.28 -11.67
C ALA A 41 -3.85 -24.68 -13.07
N ASP A 42 -4.96 -24.33 -13.72
CA ASP A 42 -4.97 -23.62 -14.99
C ASP A 42 -4.64 -22.13 -14.77
N VAL A 43 -3.42 -21.76 -15.14
CA VAL A 43 -2.90 -20.38 -15.02
C VAL A 43 -3.69 -19.42 -15.90
N ASP A 44 -4.04 -19.81 -17.12
CA ASP A 44 -4.77 -18.96 -18.05
C ASP A 44 -6.20 -18.70 -17.57
N LEU A 45 -6.86 -19.72 -17.00
CA LEU A 45 -8.15 -19.56 -16.33
C LEU A 45 -8.05 -18.61 -15.15
N PHE A 46 -7.01 -18.74 -14.32
CA PHE A 46 -6.79 -17.84 -13.20
C PHE A 46 -6.65 -16.38 -13.66
N ILE A 47 -5.79 -16.11 -14.65
CA ILE A 47 -5.59 -14.76 -15.19
C ILE A 47 -6.91 -14.18 -15.73
N ARG A 48 -7.66 -14.93 -16.54
CA ARG A 48 -8.97 -14.48 -17.05
C ARG A 48 -9.96 -14.13 -15.93
N CYS A 49 -9.96 -14.90 -14.84
CA CYS A 49 -10.79 -14.61 -13.68
C CYS A 49 -10.36 -13.30 -12.99
N VAL A 50 -9.06 -13.05 -12.86
CA VAL A 50 -8.55 -11.80 -12.27
C VAL A 50 -8.86 -10.59 -13.16
N GLU A 51 -8.74 -10.72 -14.49
CA GLU A 51 -9.14 -9.67 -15.43
C GLU A 51 -10.65 -9.37 -15.37
N THR A 52 -11.48 -10.42 -15.20
CA THR A 52 -12.92 -10.25 -15.02
C THR A 52 -13.25 -9.56 -13.70
N LEU A 53 -12.55 -9.94 -12.63
CA LEU A 53 -12.68 -9.37 -11.30
C LEU A 53 -12.34 -7.86 -11.34
N GLN A 54 -11.29 -7.45 -12.05
CA GLN A 54 -10.93 -6.04 -12.19
C GLN A 54 -12.05 -5.17 -12.79
N ARG A 55 -12.92 -5.75 -13.64
CA ARG A 55 -14.06 -5.03 -14.25
C ARG A 55 -15.26 -4.89 -13.30
N ALA A 56 -15.25 -5.58 -12.17
CA ALA A 56 -16.30 -5.51 -11.16
C ALA A 56 -15.99 -4.42 -10.12
N THR A 57 -17.03 -3.93 -9.44
CA THR A 57 -16.86 -3.05 -8.28
C THR A 57 -16.33 -3.87 -7.11
N LEU A 58 -15.11 -3.56 -6.68
CA LEU A 58 -14.40 -4.29 -5.64
C LEU A 58 -13.97 -3.36 -4.50
N PRO A 59 -13.77 -3.90 -3.29
CA PRO A 59 -13.03 -3.20 -2.25
C PRO A 59 -11.63 -2.80 -2.72
N PRO A 60 -11.08 -1.66 -2.25
CA PRO A 60 -9.81 -1.12 -2.74
C PRO A 60 -8.65 -2.11 -2.58
N GLN A 61 -8.63 -2.88 -1.49
CA GLN A 61 -7.57 -3.87 -1.24
C GLN A 61 -7.56 -4.97 -2.32
N LEU A 62 -8.73 -5.48 -2.71
CA LEU A 62 -8.83 -6.50 -3.75
C LEU A 62 -8.50 -5.94 -5.14
N GLN A 63 -8.87 -4.68 -5.42
CA GLN A 63 -8.46 -4.01 -6.65
C GLN A 63 -6.94 -3.92 -6.76
N GLY A 64 -6.28 -3.42 -5.71
CA GLY A 64 -4.83 -3.28 -5.69
C GLY A 64 -4.12 -4.63 -5.85
N GLN A 65 -4.62 -5.67 -5.22
CA GLN A 65 -4.06 -7.01 -5.35
C GLN A 65 -4.23 -7.60 -6.75
N ALA A 66 -5.40 -7.43 -7.37
CA ALA A 66 -5.67 -7.87 -8.73
C ALA A 66 -4.74 -7.18 -9.74
N VAL A 67 -4.58 -5.85 -9.62
CA VAL A 67 -3.65 -5.09 -10.46
C VAL A 67 -2.22 -5.58 -10.26
N ALA A 68 -1.77 -5.75 -9.01
CA ALA A 68 -0.43 -6.26 -8.73
C ALA A 68 -0.18 -7.64 -9.37
N ILE A 69 -1.15 -8.54 -9.33
CA ILE A 69 -1.05 -9.88 -9.95
C ILE A 69 -0.90 -9.75 -11.46
N LEU A 70 -1.78 -9.00 -12.13
CA LEU A 70 -1.77 -8.84 -13.59
C LEU A 70 -0.48 -8.19 -14.08
N SER A 71 0.02 -7.19 -13.35
CA SER A 71 1.27 -6.49 -13.67
C SER A 71 2.52 -7.35 -13.45
N VAL A 72 2.63 -8.04 -12.29
CA VAL A 72 3.80 -8.90 -12.00
C VAL A 72 3.85 -10.10 -12.95
N ARG A 73 2.68 -10.62 -13.35
CA ARG A 73 2.58 -11.70 -14.33
C ARG A 73 2.85 -11.26 -15.77
N GLN A 74 3.13 -9.97 -16.01
CA GLN A 74 3.36 -9.40 -17.34
C GLN A 74 2.18 -9.59 -18.31
N VAL A 75 0.97 -9.75 -17.75
CA VAL A 75 -0.28 -9.76 -18.53
C VAL A 75 -0.65 -8.33 -18.88
N TRP A 76 -0.48 -7.42 -17.92
CA TRP A 76 -0.62 -5.99 -18.14
C TRP A 76 0.71 -5.34 -18.48
N ALA A 77 0.68 -4.46 -19.46
CA ALA A 77 1.79 -3.57 -19.74
C ALA A 77 1.99 -2.56 -18.60
N GLU A 78 3.19 -1.99 -18.53
CA GLU A 78 3.50 -0.95 -17.53
C GLU A 78 2.54 0.24 -17.63
N ALA A 79 2.15 0.65 -18.84
CA ALA A 79 1.20 1.74 -19.07
C ALA A 79 -0.17 1.49 -18.41
N GLN A 80 -0.68 0.26 -18.48
CA GLN A 80 -1.96 -0.11 -17.84
C GLN A 80 -1.84 -0.10 -16.32
N THR A 81 -0.72 -0.61 -15.80
CA THR A 81 -0.41 -0.59 -14.37
C THR A 81 -0.32 0.83 -13.83
N ARG A 82 0.39 1.70 -14.57
CA ARG A 82 0.52 3.12 -14.26
C ARG A 82 -0.86 3.77 -14.22
N GLN A 83 -1.68 3.59 -15.26
CA GLN A 83 -3.02 4.16 -15.32
C GLN A 83 -3.88 3.73 -14.13
N ALA A 84 -3.87 2.45 -13.74
CA ALA A 84 -4.63 1.96 -12.60
C ALA A 84 -4.17 2.58 -11.27
N LEU A 85 -2.85 2.75 -11.08
CA LEU A 85 -2.30 3.43 -9.92
C LEU A 85 -2.69 4.92 -9.89
N GLN A 86 -2.63 5.61 -11.04
CA GLN A 86 -3.06 7.00 -11.15
C GLN A 86 -4.54 7.18 -10.80
N GLN A 87 -5.40 6.26 -11.26
CA GLN A 87 -6.81 6.24 -10.88
C GLN A 87 -6.98 6.08 -9.37
N ALA A 88 -6.25 5.16 -8.74
CA ALA A 88 -6.31 4.98 -7.28
C ALA A 88 -5.86 6.23 -6.50
N LEU A 89 -4.90 7.00 -7.03
CA LEU A 89 -4.50 8.29 -6.45
C LEU A 89 -5.57 9.36 -6.63
N GLN A 90 -6.28 9.39 -7.76
CA GLN A 90 -7.39 10.33 -7.96
C GLN A 90 -8.57 10.02 -7.02
N GLU A 91 -8.90 8.74 -6.83
CA GLU A 91 -9.94 8.32 -5.88
C GLU A 91 -9.59 8.67 -4.42
N ALA A 92 -8.30 8.75 -4.09
CA ALA A 92 -7.84 9.17 -2.77
C ALA A 92 -8.24 10.61 -2.42
N GLN A 93 -8.38 11.48 -3.43
CA GLN A 93 -8.84 12.86 -3.23
C GLN A 93 -10.32 12.91 -2.81
N LEU A 94 -11.12 11.90 -3.21
CA LEU A 94 -12.53 11.77 -2.83
C LEU A 94 -12.71 10.97 -1.54
N SER A 95 -11.86 9.96 -1.32
CA SER A 95 -11.91 9.05 -0.19
C SER A 95 -10.49 8.77 0.33
N PRO A 96 -10.02 9.47 1.38
CA PRO A 96 -8.64 9.35 1.87
C PRO A 96 -8.21 7.92 2.25
N ASP A 97 -9.15 7.08 2.70
CA ASP A 97 -8.87 5.69 3.08
C ASP A 97 -8.64 4.75 1.88
N TYR A 98 -9.04 5.18 0.67
CA TYR A 98 -9.04 4.34 -0.52
C TYR A 98 -7.63 3.91 -0.92
N LEU A 99 -6.70 4.86 -1.00
CA LEU A 99 -5.33 4.59 -1.45
C LEU A 99 -4.57 3.69 -0.47
N GLY A 100 -4.78 3.88 0.84
CA GLY A 100 -4.21 3.02 1.86
C GLY A 100 -4.64 1.57 1.69
N GLY A 101 -5.96 1.34 1.52
CA GLY A 101 -6.51 0.02 1.21
C GLY A 101 -5.95 -0.55 -0.09
N TYR A 102 -5.91 0.24 -1.15
CA TYR A 102 -5.39 -0.18 -2.45
C TYR A 102 -3.93 -0.64 -2.37
N LEU A 103 -3.06 0.16 -1.75
CA LEU A 103 -1.64 -0.19 -1.59
C LEU A 103 -1.43 -1.37 -0.63
N LEU A 104 -2.29 -1.55 0.37
CA LEU A 104 -2.26 -2.73 1.24
C LEU A 104 -2.44 -4.04 0.46
N GLY A 105 -3.27 -4.05 -0.58
CA GLY A 105 -3.42 -5.19 -1.48
C GLY A 105 -2.34 -5.28 -2.55
N PHE A 106 -1.87 -4.14 -3.06
CA PHE A 106 -0.89 -4.08 -4.13
C PHE A 106 0.53 -4.48 -3.67
N LEU A 107 1.04 -3.88 -2.59
CA LEU A 107 2.45 -3.99 -2.18
C LEU A 107 2.95 -5.41 -1.86
N PRO A 108 2.16 -6.33 -1.26
CA PRO A 108 2.63 -7.68 -0.97
C PRO A 108 3.16 -8.42 -2.21
N ILE A 109 2.57 -8.15 -3.38
CA ILE A 109 2.88 -8.78 -4.67
C ILE A 109 3.67 -7.81 -5.58
N GLY A 110 3.20 -6.57 -5.72
CA GLY A 110 3.66 -5.59 -6.70
C GLY A 110 4.83 -4.71 -6.28
N ARG A 111 5.37 -4.84 -5.06
CA ARG A 111 6.52 -4.05 -4.58
C ARG A 111 7.74 -4.08 -5.51
N SER A 112 7.99 -5.21 -6.18
CA SER A 112 9.12 -5.36 -7.10
C SER A 112 8.97 -4.42 -8.30
N LEU A 113 7.74 -4.17 -8.75
CA LEU A 113 7.47 -3.24 -9.86
C LEU A 113 7.81 -1.80 -9.47
N LEU A 114 7.46 -1.38 -8.25
CA LEU A 114 7.80 -0.03 -7.75
C LEU A 114 9.32 0.17 -7.66
N ILE A 115 10.05 -0.86 -7.22
CA ILE A 115 11.51 -0.79 -7.09
C ILE A 115 12.20 -0.82 -8.46
N GLN A 116 11.63 -1.53 -9.44
CA GLN A 116 12.24 -1.74 -10.75
C GLN A 116 11.87 -0.65 -11.78
N SER A 117 10.77 0.08 -11.60
CA SER A 117 10.37 1.17 -12.49
C SER A 117 10.44 2.54 -11.78
N PRO A 118 11.56 3.27 -11.94
CA PRO A 118 11.66 4.65 -11.47
C PRO A 118 10.60 5.57 -12.07
N ASP A 119 10.27 5.38 -13.35
CA ASP A 119 9.27 6.18 -14.07
C ASP A 119 7.87 6.05 -13.44
N LEU A 120 7.54 4.86 -12.95
CA LEU A 120 6.27 4.62 -12.27
C LEU A 120 6.24 5.34 -10.92
N VAL A 121 7.34 5.30 -10.15
CA VAL A 121 7.40 6.02 -8.87
C VAL A 121 7.41 7.53 -9.07
N ASP A 122 8.05 8.05 -10.11
CA ASP A 122 8.00 9.47 -10.47
C ASP A 122 6.58 9.91 -10.80
N ALA A 123 5.87 9.16 -11.66
CA ALA A 123 4.48 9.47 -11.99
C ALA A 123 3.55 9.49 -10.78
N ILE A 124 3.75 8.59 -9.81
CA ILE A 124 2.99 8.58 -8.54
C ILE A 124 3.42 9.75 -7.65
N GLY A 125 4.73 10.02 -7.56
CA GLY A 125 5.29 11.10 -6.76
C GLY A 125 4.75 12.46 -7.17
N GLN A 126 4.74 12.77 -8.47
CA GLN A 126 4.17 14.02 -8.99
C GLN A 126 2.70 14.19 -8.61
N LEU A 127 1.89 13.13 -8.74
CA LEU A 127 0.47 13.19 -8.35
C LEU A 127 0.26 13.41 -6.86
N ILE A 128 1.14 12.89 -6.00
CA ILE A 128 1.08 13.13 -4.55
C ILE A 128 1.52 14.56 -4.22
N LEU A 129 2.51 15.11 -4.94
CA LEU A 129 2.95 16.51 -4.77
C LEU A 129 1.87 17.52 -5.16
N ASP A 130 0.99 17.15 -6.10
CA ASP A 130 -0.14 17.97 -6.52
C ASP A 130 -1.31 17.96 -5.52
N TRP A 131 -1.25 17.16 -4.45
CA TRP A 131 -2.32 17.12 -3.45
C TRP A 131 -2.28 18.30 -2.48
N ASP A 132 -3.46 18.77 -2.11
CA ASP A 132 -3.63 19.69 -0.99
C ASP A 132 -3.17 19.05 0.33
N GLU A 133 -2.68 19.88 1.25
CA GLU A 133 -2.14 19.44 2.55
C GLU A 133 -3.17 18.61 3.34
N GLU A 134 -4.44 19.02 3.33
CA GLU A 134 -5.53 18.30 4.02
C GLU A 134 -5.72 16.88 3.48
N VAL A 135 -5.72 16.71 2.15
CA VAL A 135 -5.86 15.41 1.47
C VAL A 135 -4.66 14.53 1.78
N PHE A 136 -3.46 15.10 1.72
CA PHE A 136 -2.23 14.38 2.05
C PHE A 136 -2.24 13.88 3.50
N LEU A 137 -2.55 14.76 4.46
CA LEU A 137 -2.60 14.42 5.88
C LEU A 137 -3.67 13.37 6.20
N ALA A 138 -4.83 13.45 5.55
CA ALA A 138 -5.91 12.45 5.72
C ALA A 138 -5.51 11.07 5.16
N THR A 139 -4.76 11.04 4.06
CA THR A 139 -4.34 9.78 3.40
C THR A 139 -3.10 9.15 4.04
N LEU A 140 -2.28 9.95 4.74
CA LEU A 140 -0.99 9.56 5.30
C LEU A 140 -1.04 8.34 6.26
N PRO A 141 -2.02 8.18 7.17
CA PRO A 141 -2.11 7.00 8.02
C PRO A 141 -2.26 5.71 7.21
N GLY A 142 -3.11 5.71 6.18
CA GLY A 142 -3.32 4.58 5.28
C GLY A 142 -2.05 4.24 4.50
N LEU A 143 -1.33 5.26 4.00
CA LEU A 143 -0.03 5.07 3.34
C LEU A 143 1.02 4.45 4.26
N ARG A 144 1.16 4.99 5.49
CA ARG A 144 2.09 4.46 6.50
C ARG A 144 1.79 3.00 6.79
N LEU A 145 0.51 2.65 6.96
CA LEU A 145 0.08 1.28 7.20
C LEU A 145 0.44 0.38 6.00
N ALA A 146 0.18 0.81 4.76
CA ALA A 146 0.54 0.05 3.57
C ALA A 146 2.07 -0.18 3.48
N PHE A 147 2.88 0.84 3.75
CA PHE A 147 4.34 0.73 3.70
C PHE A 147 4.94 -0.20 4.76
N THR A 148 4.21 -0.57 5.82
CA THR A 148 4.66 -1.64 6.75
C THR A 148 4.83 -3.00 6.07
N ARG A 149 4.23 -3.20 4.89
CA ARG A 149 4.38 -4.42 4.08
C ARG A 149 5.71 -4.50 3.34
N LEU A 150 6.45 -3.39 3.25
CA LEU A 150 7.78 -3.34 2.67
C LEU A 150 8.82 -3.87 3.67
N LYS A 151 9.79 -4.64 3.19
CA LYS A 151 10.97 -5.02 3.99
C LYS A 151 11.87 -3.80 4.21
N PRO A 152 12.71 -3.78 5.26
CA PRO A 152 13.60 -2.64 5.51
C PRO A 152 14.44 -2.21 4.30
N ARG A 153 14.99 -3.18 3.55
CA ARG A 153 15.76 -2.90 2.33
C ARG A 153 14.91 -2.30 1.20
N GLU A 154 13.67 -2.74 1.08
CA GLU A 154 12.72 -2.26 0.07
C GLU A 154 12.29 -0.82 0.39
N THR A 155 12.07 -0.51 1.68
CA THR A 155 11.80 0.85 2.16
C THR A 155 12.95 1.79 1.87
N VAL A 156 14.19 1.39 2.13
CA VAL A 156 15.39 2.21 1.83
C VAL A 156 15.49 2.46 0.32
N ALA A 157 15.37 1.42 -0.50
CA ALA A 157 15.43 1.57 -1.96
C ALA A 157 14.36 2.52 -2.49
N LEU A 158 13.12 2.41 -1.99
CA LEU A 158 12.03 3.30 -2.36
C LEU A 158 12.29 4.75 -1.89
N ALA A 159 12.78 4.93 -0.65
CA ALA A 159 13.11 6.25 -0.10
C ALA A 159 14.27 6.92 -0.87
N GLU A 160 15.28 6.17 -1.28
CA GLU A 160 16.38 6.66 -2.12
C GLU A 160 15.91 7.06 -3.51
N LEU A 161 14.97 6.30 -4.08
CA LEU A 161 14.39 6.61 -5.37
C LEU A 161 13.54 7.90 -5.29
N ILE A 162 12.66 8.00 -4.30
CA ILE A 162 11.84 9.21 -4.07
C ILE A 162 12.73 10.42 -3.76
N GLY A 163 13.75 10.28 -2.91
CA GLY A 163 14.67 11.37 -2.57
C GLY A 163 15.37 11.95 -3.79
N ARG A 164 15.86 11.07 -4.69
CA ARG A 164 16.47 11.50 -5.97
C ARG A 164 15.50 12.25 -6.86
N LEU A 165 14.25 11.77 -6.96
CA LEU A 165 13.22 12.40 -7.79
C LEU A 165 12.83 13.79 -7.29
N LEU A 166 12.77 13.97 -5.97
CA LEU A 166 12.48 15.26 -5.33
C LEU A 166 13.67 16.23 -5.30
N GLY A 167 14.80 15.88 -5.92
CA GLY A 167 16.01 16.70 -5.95
C GLY A 167 16.73 16.82 -4.59
N GLY A 168 16.36 15.97 -3.63
CA GLY A 168 16.95 15.93 -2.29
C GLY A 168 17.99 14.81 -2.13
N GLN A 169 18.71 14.83 -1.01
CA GLN A 169 19.39 13.62 -0.55
C GLN A 169 18.33 12.64 -0.04
N ALA A 170 18.53 11.34 -0.32
CA ALA A 170 17.72 10.30 0.30
C ALA A 170 17.72 10.52 1.82
N PRO A 171 16.55 10.61 2.48
CA PRO A 171 16.53 10.71 3.93
C PRO A 171 17.24 9.47 4.49
N ASP A 172 18.16 9.66 5.43
CA ASP A 172 18.74 8.52 6.16
C ASP A 172 17.64 7.92 7.03
N VAL A 173 16.94 6.93 6.48
CA VAL A 173 15.81 6.22 7.11
C VAL A 173 16.26 5.48 8.38
N HIS A 174 17.57 5.27 8.55
CA HIS A 174 18.19 4.65 9.71
C HIS A 174 18.93 5.63 10.61
N SER A 175 18.88 6.93 10.30
CA SER A 175 19.45 7.94 11.18
C SER A 175 18.79 7.79 12.54
N LYS A 176 19.59 7.40 13.53
CA LYS A 176 19.15 7.48 14.91
C LYS A 176 18.93 8.97 15.17
N LEU A 177 17.72 9.34 15.57
CA LEU A 177 17.48 10.64 16.15
C LEU A 177 18.45 10.82 17.32
N VAL A 178 19.51 11.59 17.09
CA VAL A 178 20.46 11.96 18.13
C VAL A 178 19.88 13.18 18.82
N TRP A 179 19.11 12.94 19.88
CA TRP A 179 18.62 14.03 20.71
C TRP A 179 19.77 14.61 21.53
N THR A 180 19.90 15.92 21.48
CA THR A 180 20.77 16.68 22.37
C THR A 180 20.23 16.64 23.80
N VAL A 181 21.11 16.87 24.78
CA VAL A 181 20.71 16.98 26.20
C VAL A 181 19.67 18.09 26.40
N SER A 182 19.77 19.17 25.62
CA SER A 182 18.80 20.28 25.63
C SER A 182 17.42 19.85 25.15
N GLU A 183 17.34 19.11 24.03
CA GLU A 183 16.07 18.62 23.49
C GLU A 183 15.42 17.61 24.44
N LEU A 184 16.20 16.73 25.09
CA LEU A 184 15.69 15.82 26.12
C LEU A 184 15.12 16.57 27.33
N ALA A 185 15.77 17.66 27.75
CA ALA A 185 15.24 18.52 28.82
C ALA A 185 13.92 19.19 28.40
N GLN A 186 13.85 19.67 27.15
CA GLN A 186 12.66 20.31 26.59
C GLN A 186 11.48 19.31 26.47
N LEU A 187 11.74 18.09 26.00
CA LEU A 187 10.74 17.01 25.95
C LEU A 187 10.21 16.64 27.33
N ARG A 188 11.08 16.58 28.36
CA ARG A 188 10.64 16.38 29.75
C ARG A 188 9.74 17.51 30.23
N GLN A 189 10.11 18.76 29.94
CA GLN A 189 9.34 19.92 30.36
C GLN A 189 7.95 19.95 29.71
N LEU A 190 7.88 19.66 28.40
CA LEU A 190 6.62 19.48 27.67
C LEU A 190 5.78 18.36 28.29
N ARG A 191 6.37 17.20 28.58
CA ARG A 191 5.66 16.07 29.21
C ARG A 191 5.07 16.45 30.57
N LEU A 192 5.81 17.16 31.41
CA LEU A 192 5.33 17.63 32.71
C LEU A 192 4.18 18.64 32.56
N GLN A 193 4.27 19.55 31.59
CA GLN A 193 3.18 20.50 31.29
C GLN A 193 1.91 19.78 30.83
N THR A 194 2.05 18.79 29.94
CA THR A 194 0.93 17.97 29.49
C THR A 194 0.31 17.19 30.64
N GLN A 195 1.12 16.57 31.51
CA GLN A 195 0.62 15.87 32.70
C GLN A 195 -0.11 16.81 33.67
N GLN A 196 0.42 18.01 33.93
CA GLN A 196 -0.25 19.00 34.78
C GLN A 196 -1.58 19.48 34.17
N ALA A 197 -1.60 19.74 32.86
CA ALA A 197 -2.81 20.10 32.15
C ALA A 197 -3.85 18.97 32.18
N LEU A 198 -3.44 17.72 31.95
CA LEU A 198 -4.31 16.55 32.00
C LEU A 198 -4.80 16.22 33.42
N GLY A 199 -3.96 16.46 34.44
CA GLY A 199 -4.34 16.31 35.85
C GLY A 199 -5.45 17.28 36.27
N ARG A 200 -5.50 18.49 35.71
CA ARG A 200 -6.64 19.41 35.90
C ARG A 200 -7.97 18.84 35.36
N TRP A 201 -7.89 17.87 34.45
CA TRP A 201 -9.03 17.23 33.78
C TRP A 201 -9.28 15.81 34.31
N GLY A 202 -8.57 15.39 35.37
CA GLY A 202 -8.75 14.08 36.01
C GLY A 202 -8.00 12.91 35.38
N PHE A 203 -7.12 13.15 34.40
CA PHE A 203 -6.34 12.10 33.71
C PHE A 203 -4.95 11.88 34.34
N GLY A 204 -4.84 11.98 35.67
CA GLY A 204 -3.56 12.11 36.38
C GLY A 204 -2.95 10.85 36.98
N ASP A 205 -3.74 9.84 37.36
CA ASP A 205 -3.27 8.72 38.19
C ASP A 205 -3.87 7.37 37.78
N GLU A 206 -3.06 6.54 37.11
CA GLU A 206 -2.88 5.10 37.42
C GLU A 206 -1.36 4.80 37.43
#